data_AF-A0A150KVG9-F1
#
_entry.id   AF-A0A150KVG9-F1
#
_cell.length_a   1.000
_cell.length_b   1.000
_cell.length_c   1.000
_cell.angle_alpha   90.00
_cell.angle_beta   90.00
_cell.angle_gamma   90.00
#
_symmetry.space_group_name_H-M   'P 1'
#
loop_
_entity.id
_entity.type
_entity.pdbx_description
1 polymer ?
#
loop_
_entity_poly.entity_id
_entity_poly.type
_entity_poly.pdbx_seq_one_letter_code
_entity_poly.pdbx_strand_id
1 'polypeptide(L)' 'MGITYDPNMKMFHLQANDMSYMMQLVVRGYLAHFYWGKKNSKSEWLTQTAVSQPSVLP' A
#
# COMPACT_ATOMS: atom_id res chain seq x y z
N MET A 1 -7.91 -5.83 14.56
CA MET A 1 -6.55 -5.37 14.21
C MET A 1 -5.90 -6.45 13.37
N GLY A 2 -5.29 -6.09 12.24
CA GLY A 2 -4.71 -7.08 11.33
C GLY A 2 -3.48 -6.52 10.60
N ILE A 3 -2.49 -7.37 10.42
CA ILE A 3 -1.29 -7.09 9.62
C ILE A 3 -1.31 -8.07 8.47
N THR A 4 -1.26 -7.56 7.24
CA THR A 4 -1.23 -8.39 6.04
C THR A 4 -0.05 -8.00 5.18
N TYR A 5 0.48 -8.98 4.46
CA TYR A 5 1.55 -8.80 3.50
C TYR A 5 1.10 -9.30 2.13
N ASP A 6 1.18 -8.45 1.12
CA ASP A 6 0.99 -8.83 -0.27
C ASP A 6 2.35 -9.10 -0.92
N PRO A 7 2.70 -10.36 -1.23
CA PRO A 7 4.00 -10.70 -1.80
C PRO A 7 4.18 -10.21 -3.25
N ASN A 8 3.09 -10.04 -4.01
CA ASN A 8 3.17 -9.57 -5.40
C ASN A 8 3.63 -8.11 -5.46
N MET A 9 3.13 -7.30 -4.53
CA MET A 9 3.47 -5.89 -4.42
C MET A 9 4.54 -5.61 -3.38
N LYS A 10 4.96 -6.63 -2.63
CA LYS A 10 5.84 -6.53 -1.45
C LYS A 10 5.37 -5.45 -0.47
N MET A 11 4.06 -5.43 -0.21
CA MET A 11 3.39 -4.36 0.51
C MET A 11 2.84 -4.87 1.85
N PHE A 12 3.13 -4.13 2.90
CA PHE A 12 2.59 -4.33 4.23
C PHE A 12 1.39 -3.42 4.42
N HIS A 13 0.27 -3.98 4.88
CA HIS A 13 -0.92 -3.22 5.25
C HIS A 13 -1.28 -3.53 6.70
N LEU A 14 -1.12 -2.50 7.54
CA LEU A 14 -1.49 -2.50 8.95
C LEU A 14 -2.84 -1.82 9.07
N GLN A 15 -3.81 -2.53 9.63
CA GLN A 15 -5.17 -2.02 9.86
C GLN A 15 -5.48 -1.97 11.36
N ALA A 16 -5.74 -0.75 11.83
CA ALA A 16 -6.40 -0.50 13.11
C ALA A 16 -7.93 -0.41 12.92
N ASN A 17 -8.65 0.12 13.90
CA ASN A 17 -10.11 0.22 13.83
C ASN A 17 -10.58 1.10 12.67
N ASP A 18 -10.02 2.30 12.57
CA ASP A 18 -10.42 3.39 11.66
C ASP A 18 -9.26 3.91 10.81
N MET A 19 -8.09 3.28 10.90
CA MET A 19 -6.86 3.71 10.25
C MET A 19 -6.19 2.60 9.44
N SER A 20 -5.62 3.00 8.31
CA SER A 20 -4.72 2.20 7.48
C SER A 20 -3.33 2.81 7.48
N TYR A 21 -2.32 1.97 7.61
CA TYR A 21 -0.92 2.32 7.45
C TYR A 21 -0.26 1.32 6.49
N MET A 22 0.36 1.83 5.43
CA MET A 22 0.90 1.01 4.35
C MET A 22 2.36 1.37 4.08
N MET A 23 3.18 0.34 3.93
CA MET A 23 4.58 0.45 3.54
C MET A 23 4.90 -0.56 2.46
N GLN A 24 5.85 -0.25 1.59
CA GLN A 24 6.24 -1.11 0.48
C GLN A 24 7.75 -1.31 0.47
N LEU A 25 8.19 -2.54 0.18
CA LEU A 25 9.58 -2.76 -0.21
C LEU A 25 9.76 -2.34 -1.67
N VAL A 26 10.50 -1.26 -1.87
CA VAL A 26 10.85 -0.72 -3.19
C VAL A 26 12.20 -1.29 -3.65
N VAL A 27 12.72 -0.76 -4.76
CA VAL A 27 13.97 -1.23 -5.39
C VAL A 27 15.09 -1.37 -4.36
N ARG A 28 15.88 -2.45 -4.45
CA ARG A 28 16.97 -2.77 -3.50
C ARG A 28 16.55 -3.01 -2.05
N GLY A 29 15.26 -3.25 -1.79
CA GLY A 29 14.78 -3.63 -0.46
C GLY A 29 14.67 -2.45 0.51
N TYR A 30 14.73 -1.21 0.03
CA TYR A 30 14.38 -0.05 0.85
C TYR A 30 12.90 -0.10 1.20
N LEU A 31 12.57 0.25 2.45
CA LEU A 31 11.20 0.34 2.91
C LEU A 31 10.70 1.77 2.71
N ALA A 32 9.68 1.94 1.88
CA ALA A 32 9.05 3.22 1.61
C ALA A 32 7.73 3.34 2.37
N HIS A 33 7.47 4.52 2.93
CA HIS A 33 6.15 4.90 3.41
C HIS A 33 5.23 5.14 2.21
N PHE A 34 4.08 4.48 2.16
CA PHE A 34 3.17 4.57 1.03
C PHE A 34 1.91 5.36 1.36
N TYR A 35 1.27 5.04 2.49
CA TYR A 35 0.03 5.69 2.90
C TYR A 35 -0.17 5.63 4.42
N TRP A 36 -0.74 6.70 4.97
CA TRP A 36 -1.32 6.73 6.29
C TRP A 36 -2.59 7.58 6.28
N GLY A 37 -3.69 7.02 6.75
CA GLY A 37 -4.92 7.76 6.91
C GLY A 37 -6.10 6.87 7.22
N LYS A 38 -7.27 7.30 6.74
CA LYS A 38 -8.55 6.59 6.92
C LYS A 38 -8.41 5.14 6.47
N LYS A 39 -9.03 4.23 7.24
CA LYS A 39 -9.09 2.82 6.88
C LYS A 39 -9.68 2.64 5.49
N ASN A 40 -8.95 1.90 4.67
CA ASN A 40 -9.31 1.51 3.32
C ASN A 40 -9.19 -0.01 3.17
N SER A 41 -10.05 -0.57 2.35
CA SER A 41 -10.06 -1.99 1.99
C SER A 41 -9.09 -2.28 0.85
N LYS A 42 -8.81 -3.57 0.61
CA LYS A 42 -7.86 -3.99 -0.44
C LYS A 42 -8.24 -3.49 -1.84
N SER A 43 -9.54 -3.56 -2.15
CA SER A 43 -10.11 -3.13 -3.42
C SER A 43 -10.02 -1.62 -3.65
N GLU A 44 -10.14 -0.82 -2.59
CA GLU A 44 -10.12 0.64 -2.69
C GLU A 44 -8.72 1.17 -3.04
N TRP A 45 -7.66 0.62 -2.44
CA TRP A 45 -6.29 1.11 -2.72
C TRP A 45 -5.74 0.65 -4.06
N LEU A 46 -6.15 -0.51 -4.58
CA LEU A 46 -5.78 -0.95 -5.93
C LEU A 46 -6.30 0.06 -6.97
N THR A 47 -7.52 0.55 -6.76
CA THR A 47 -8.14 1.57 -7.60
C THR A 47 -7.42 2.91 -7.46
N GLN A 48 -7.06 3.31 -6.23
CA GLN A 48 -6.38 4.59 -5.99
C GLN A 48 -4.95 4.60 -6.56
N THR A 49 -4.22 3.50 -6.45
CA THR A 49 -2.85 3.38 -6.98
C THR A 49 -2.83 3.37 -8.50
N ALA A 50 -3.80 2.72 -9.15
CA ALA A 50 -3.94 2.73 -10.61
C ALA A 50 -4.26 4.11 -11.17
N VAL A 51 -4.98 4.94 -10.40
CA VAL A 51 -5.33 6.32 -10.78
C VAL A 51 -4.19 7.31 -10.46
N SER A 52 -3.33 7.01 -9.48
CA SER A 52 -2.24 7.88 -9.02
C SER A 52 -0.85 7.55 -9.59
N GLN A 53 -0.69 6.48 -10.38
CA GLN A 53 0.54 6.24 -11.15
C GLN A 53 0.38 6.83 -12.56
N PRO A 54 0.91 8.04 -12.85
CA PRO A 54 1.07 8.47 -14.24
C PRO A 54 2.13 7.57 -14.86
N SER A 55 1.73 6.83 -15.89
CA SER A 55 2.58 6.16 -16.88
C SER A 55 4.09 6.39 -16.70
N VAL A 56 4.75 5.52 -15.93
CA VAL A 56 6.17 5.23 -16.15
C VAL A 56 6.18 3.99 -17.03
N LEU A 57 5.80 4.17 -18.30
CA LEU A 57 6.14 3.22 -19.35
C LEU A 57 7.61 3.46 -19.73
N PRO A 58 8.36 2.42 -20.14
CA PRO A 58 9.74 2.56 -20.63
C PRO A 58 9.85 3.51 -21.83
#